data_AF-A0A532ALE9-F1
#
_entry.id   AF-A0A532ALE9-F1
#
_cell.length_a   1.000
_cell.length_b   1.000
_cell.length_c   1.000
_cell.angle_alpha   90.00
_cell.angle_beta   90.00
_cell.angle_gamma   90.00
#
_symmetry.space_group_name_H-M   'P 1'
#
loop_
_entity.id
_entity.type
_entity.pdbx_description
1 polymer ?
#
loop_
_entity_poly.entity_id
_entity_poly.type
_entity_poly.pdbx_seq_one_letter_code
_entity_poly.pdbx_strand_id
1 'polypeptide(L)'
;GYGGSQPPLYTWINWLAAHVFGTSIFTLKLVKYSVLFLAACSVFAAMRRFGYTKATAAAAMFGLFTIPQIVWESQRALSHSVAVVGFCSLLLLAMAYLLERRSMIAYAAFGLATAAAILAKYNDVFLVVALVAA
;
A
#
# COMPACT_ATOMS: atom_id res chain seq x y z
N GLY A 1 21.84 4.77 18.35
CA GLY A 1 21.04 5.42 17.29
C GLY A 1 21.13 4.55 16.07
N TYR A 2 20.02 3.93 15.68
CA TYR A 2 19.99 3.06 14.51
C TYR A 2 19.86 3.91 13.25
N GLY A 3 20.87 3.76 12.38
CA GLY A 3 21.10 4.57 11.20
C GLY A 3 20.13 4.24 10.07
N GLY A 4 19.67 5.30 9.43
CA GLY A 4 18.66 5.28 8.36
C GLY A 4 17.35 5.83 8.89
N SER A 5 17.09 7.11 8.64
CA SER A 5 15.80 7.76 8.92
C SER A 5 14.74 7.09 8.04
N GLN A 6 14.20 5.97 8.49
CA GLN A 6 13.12 5.27 7.79
C GLN A 6 11.85 6.09 7.96
N PRO A 7 11.03 6.20 6.91
CA PRO A 7 9.78 6.93 7.00
C PRO A 7 8.85 6.35 8.09
N PRO A 8 8.14 7.22 8.83
CA PRO A 8 7.58 6.83 10.12
C PRO A 8 6.24 6.11 10.01
N LEU A 9 5.62 6.00 8.82
CA LEU A 9 4.24 5.53 8.69
C LEU A 9 4.04 4.12 9.25
N TYR A 10 4.92 3.19 8.89
CA TYR A 10 4.81 1.82 9.39
C TYR A 10 4.99 1.76 10.91
N THR A 11 5.86 2.59 11.47
CA THR A 11 6.06 2.72 12.92
C THR A 11 4.83 3.29 13.61
N TRP A 12 4.20 4.33 13.05
CA TRP A 12 2.98 4.93 13.59
C TRP A 12 1.80 3.94 13.58
N ILE A 13 1.65 3.16 12.51
CA ILE A 13 0.60 2.12 12.42
C ILE A 13 0.82 1.03 13.48
N ASN A 14 2.06 0.57 13.66
CA ASN A 14 2.36 -0.40 14.71
C ASN A 14 2.14 0.18 16.12
N TRP A 15 2.49 1.45 16.33
CA TRP A 15 2.28 2.13 17.61
C TRP A 15 0.79 2.26 17.95
N LEU A 16 -0.05 2.63 16.98
CA LEU A 16 -1.50 2.67 17.14
C LEU A 16 -2.07 1.27 17.39
N ALA A 17 -1.65 0.27 16.62
CA ALA A 17 -2.10 -1.11 16.81
C ALA A 17 -1.70 -1.64 18.18
N ALA A 18 -0.51 -1.29 18.68
CA ALA A 18 -0.05 -1.66 20.01
C ALA A 18 -0.87 -1.01 21.13
N HIS A 19 -1.44 0.17 20.93
CA HIS A 19 -2.35 0.79 21.91
C HIS A 19 -3.69 0.05 22.01
N VAL A 20 -4.14 -0.56 20.91
CA VAL A 20 -5.43 -1.27 20.86
C VAL A 20 -5.29 -2.74 21.26
N PHE A 21 -4.25 -3.43 20.78
CA PHE A 21 -4.08 -4.88 20.94
C PHE A 21 -2.92 -5.27 21.87
N GLY A 22 -2.18 -4.30 22.40
CA GLY A 22 -0.96 -4.53 23.17
C GLY A 22 0.28 -4.78 22.31
N THR A 23 1.47 -4.65 22.91
CA THR A 23 2.76 -4.92 22.26
C THR A 23 3.04 -6.42 22.22
N SER A 24 2.76 -7.06 21.08
CA SER A 24 3.01 -8.49 20.90
C SER A 24 3.45 -8.81 19.46
N ILE A 25 4.06 -9.99 19.27
CA ILE A 25 4.38 -10.51 17.92
C ILE A 25 3.10 -10.67 17.10
N PHE A 26 1.99 -11.02 17.75
CA PHE A 26 0.69 -11.12 17.10
C PHE A 26 0.27 -9.77 16.50
N THR A 27 0.35 -8.68 17.27
CA THR A 27 0.03 -7.32 16.81
C THR A 27 0.87 -6.90 15.61
N LEU A 28 2.18 -7.17 15.64
CA LEU A 28 3.08 -6.86 14.52
C LEU A 28 2.72 -7.64 13.25
N LYS A 29 2.40 -8.93 13.41
CA LYS A 29 1.96 -9.78 12.29
C LYS A 29 0.61 -9.32 11.75
N LEU A 30 -0.33 -8.96 12.63
CA LEU A 30 -1.65 -8.46 12.25
C LEU A 30 -1.52 -7.24 11.35
N VAL A 31 -0.74 -6.23 11.77
CA VAL A 31 -0.48 -5.03 10.96
C VAL A 31 0.09 -5.42 9.59
N LYS A 32 1.13 -6.26 9.56
CA LYS A 32 1.78 -6.68 8.31
C LYS A 32 0.80 -7.35 7.34
N TYR A 33 0.00 -8.32 7.83
CA TYR A 33 -0.95 -9.04 6.99
C TYR A 33 -2.14 -8.16 6.58
N SER A 34 -2.57 -7.23 7.43
CA SER A 34 -3.59 -6.23 7.05
C SER A 34 -3.11 -5.32 5.92
N VAL A 35 -1.83 -4.91 5.92
CA VAL A 35 -1.25 -4.10 4.83
C VAL A 35 -1.15 -4.92 3.53
N LEU A 36 -0.76 -6.19 3.59
CA LEU A 36 -0.77 -7.08 2.41
C LEU A 36 -2.17 -7.30 1.86
N PHE A 37 -3.15 -7.50 2.75
CA PHE A 37 -4.56 -7.62 2.37
C PHE A 37 -5.05 -6.33 1.70
N LEU A 38 -4.73 -5.16 2.27
CA LEU A 38 -5.02 -3.87 1.68
C LEU A 38 -4.41 -3.73 0.27
N ALA A 39 -3.17 -4.19 0.08
CA ALA A 39 -2.52 -4.17 -1.23
C ALA A 39 -3.32 -4.98 -2.27
N ALA A 40 -3.67 -6.22 -1.92
CA ALA A 40 -4.44 -7.12 -2.78
C ALA A 40 -5.82 -6.53 -3.13
N CYS A 41 -6.55 -6.05 -2.13
CA CYS A 41 -7.85 -5.40 -2.34
C CYS A 41 -7.74 -4.14 -3.20
N SER A 42 -6.70 -3.34 -2.99
CA SER A 42 -6.49 -2.09 -3.73
C SER A 42 -6.17 -2.35 -5.21
N VAL A 43 -5.32 -3.33 -5.51
CA VAL A 43 -5.04 -3.74 -6.90
C VAL A 43 -6.30 -4.26 -7.58
N PHE A 44 -7.04 -5.16 -6.91
CA PHE A 44 -8.30 -5.66 -7.47
C PHE A 44 -9.28 -4.51 -7.78
N ALA A 45 -9.50 -3.63 -6.81
CA ALA A 45 -10.40 -2.50 -6.96
C ALA A 45 -9.94 -1.52 -8.04
N ALA A 46 -8.63 -1.23 -8.14
CA ALA A 46 -8.07 -0.36 -9.15
C ALA A 46 -8.33 -0.92 -10.55
N MET A 47 -8.06 -2.21 -10.77
CA MET A 47 -8.34 -2.86 -12.06
C MET A 47 -9.82 -2.82 -12.43
N ARG A 48 -10.72 -2.98 -11.45
CA ARG A 48 -12.16 -2.85 -11.68
C ARG A 48 -12.56 -1.43 -12.09
N ARG A 49 -11.95 -0.40 -11.49
CA ARG A 49 -12.18 1.02 -11.83
C ARG A 49 -11.62 1.40 -13.21
N PHE A 50 -10.52 0.78 -13.63
CA PHE A 50 -9.99 0.92 -15.00
C PHE A 50 -10.83 0.21 -16.08
N GLY A 51 -11.92 -0.47 -15.69
CA GLY A 51 -12.84 -1.12 -16.64
C GLY A 51 -12.48 -2.56 -17.00
N TYR A 52 -11.45 -3.15 -16.39
CA TYR A 52 -11.09 -4.55 -16.63
C TYR A 52 -12.12 -5.53 -16.05
N THR A 53 -12.22 -6.72 -16.64
CA THR A 53 -13.13 -7.78 -16.18
C THR A 53 -12.77 -8.27 -14.77
N LYS A 54 -13.72 -8.91 -14.08
CA LYS A 54 -13.49 -9.50 -12.76
C LYS A 54 -12.36 -10.54 -12.77
N ALA A 55 -12.28 -11.33 -13.85
CA ALA A 55 -11.23 -12.34 -14.01
C ALA A 55 -9.84 -11.68 -14.13
N THR A 56 -9.72 -10.62 -14.93
CA THR A 56 -8.45 -9.88 -15.09
C THR A 56 -8.04 -9.20 -13.78
N ALA A 57 -8.99 -8.59 -13.07
CA ALA A 57 -8.73 -7.98 -11.77
C ALA A 57 -8.30 -9.00 -10.71
N ALA A 58 -8.93 -10.17 -10.68
CA ALA A 58 -8.54 -11.28 -9.79
C ALA A 58 -7.15 -11.81 -10.17
N ALA A 59 -6.85 -11.95 -11.46
CA ALA A 59 -5.53 -12.37 -11.93
C ALA A 59 -4.44 -11.37 -11.52
N ALA A 60 -4.68 -10.06 -11.63
CA ALA A 60 -3.74 -9.04 -11.17
C ALA A 60 -3.50 -9.11 -9.66
N MET A 61 -4.58 -9.27 -8.87
CA MET A 61 -4.49 -9.46 -7.42
C MET A 61 -3.68 -10.72 -7.05
N PHE A 62 -3.98 -11.86 -7.66
CA PHE A 62 -3.25 -13.10 -7.42
C PHE A 62 -1.81 -13.06 -7.94
N GLY A 63 -1.57 -12.31 -9.03
CA GLY A 63 -0.25 -12.06 -9.59
C GLY A 63 0.71 -11.36 -8.62
N LEU A 64 0.21 -10.58 -7.66
CA LEU A 64 1.08 -10.06 -6.58
C LEU A 64 1.73 -11.20 -5.77
N PHE A 65 1.00 -12.29 -5.54
CA PHE A 65 1.48 -13.42 -4.76
C PHE A 65 2.36 -14.38 -5.56
N THR A 66 2.49 -14.21 -6.88
CA THR A 66 3.44 -14.99 -7.67
C THR A 66 4.86 -14.40 -7.61
N ILE A 67 5.00 -13.16 -7.11
CA ILE A 67 6.30 -12.49 -6.95
C ILE A 67 6.93 -12.97 -5.63
N PRO A 68 8.09 -13.67 -5.66
CA PRO A 68 8.75 -14.19 -4.45
C PRO A 68 9.03 -13.11 -3.40
N GLN A 69 9.38 -11.91 -3.86
CA GLN A 69 9.62 -10.74 -3.00
C GLN A 69 8.39 -10.35 -2.18
N ILE A 70 7.18 -10.56 -2.71
CA ILE A 70 5.93 -10.24 -2.02
C ILE A 70 5.45 -11.44 -1.21
N VAL A 71 5.45 -12.65 -1.77
CA VAL A 71 4.85 -13.80 -1.09
C VAL A 71 5.76 -14.40 -0.01
N TRP A 72 7.06 -14.57 -0.28
CA TRP A 72 8.00 -15.28 0.57
C TRP A 72 8.76 -14.33 1.50
N GLU A 73 9.34 -13.28 0.96
CA GLU A 73 10.19 -12.37 1.75
C GLU A 73 9.38 -11.50 2.73
N SER A 74 8.11 -11.22 2.42
CA SER A 74 7.18 -10.62 3.38
C SER A 74 6.93 -11.49 4.61
N GLN A 75 7.11 -12.82 4.52
CA GLN A 75 6.98 -13.71 5.67
C GLN A 75 8.21 -13.65 6.56
N ARG A 76 9.42 -13.57 5.97
CA ARG A 76 10.70 -13.64 6.67
C ARG A 76 11.12 -12.35 7.35
N ALA A 77 11.14 -11.21 6.64
CA ALA A 77 11.84 -10.02 7.16
C ALA A 77 11.37 -8.64 6.66
N LEU A 78 10.54 -8.56 5.60
CA LEU A 78 10.31 -7.30 4.88
C LEU A 78 9.17 -6.40 5.40
N SER A 79 9.24 -5.91 6.64
CA SER A 79 8.20 -5.02 7.17
C SER A 79 8.04 -3.69 6.42
N HIS A 80 9.14 -3.01 6.07
CA HIS A 80 9.07 -1.72 5.36
C HIS A 80 8.70 -1.86 3.88
N SER A 81 9.16 -2.93 3.21
CA SER A 81 8.77 -3.16 1.82
C SER A 81 7.31 -3.60 1.69
N VAL A 82 6.74 -4.27 2.70
CA VAL A 82 5.30 -4.56 2.74
C VAL A 82 4.48 -3.26 2.82
N ALA A 83 4.94 -2.27 3.61
CA ALA A 83 4.30 -0.95 3.65
C ALA A 83 4.28 -0.31 2.25
N VAL A 84 5.40 -0.31 1.54
CA VAL A 84 5.49 0.21 0.16
C VAL A 84 4.49 -0.46 -0.76
N VAL A 85 4.45 -1.81 -0.77
CA VAL A 85 3.51 -2.55 -1.63
C VAL A 85 2.06 -2.18 -1.31
N GLY A 86 1.71 -2.06 -0.03
CA GLY A 86 0.39 -1.63 0.42
C GLY A 86 0.02 -0.22 -0.04
N PHE A 87 0.86 0.77 0.28
CA PHE A 87 0.55 2.18 0.03
C PHE A 87 0.68 2.57 -1.45
N CYS A 88 1.60 1.97 -2.21
CA CYS A 88 1.64 2.14 -3.67
C CYS A 88 0.40 1.54 -4.34
N SER A 89 -0.09 0.38 -3.88
CA SER A 89 -1.34 -0.21 -4.39
C SER A 89 -2.55 0.67 -4.06
N LEU A 90 -2.56 1.26 -2.85
CA LEU A 90 -3.60 2.21 -2.45
C LEU A 90 -3.55 3.50 -3.29
N LEU A 91 -2.36 4.01 -3.59
CA LEU A 91 -2.17 5.16 -4.47
C LEU A 91 -2.66 4.87 -5.89
N LEU A 92 -2.40 3.66 -6.42
CA LEU A 92 -2.95 3.22 -7.70
C LEU A 92 -4.48 3.21 -7.69
N LEU A 93 -5.10 2.70 -6.62
CA LEU A 93 -6.56 2.74 -6.45
C LEU A 93 -7.09 4.18 -6.38
N ALA A 94 -6.42 5.04 -5.63
CA ALA A 94 -6.82 6.44 -5.50
C ALA A 94 -6.70 7.18 -6.84
N MET A 95 -5.66 6.88 -7.63
CA MET A 95 -5.52 7.39 -9.01
C MET A 95 -6.66 6.89 -9.90
N ALA A 96 -6.95 5.59 -9.88
CA ALA A 96 -8.06 5.02 -10.65
C ALA A 96 -9.40 5.68 -10.27
N TYR A 97 -9.61 5.94 -8.97
CA TYR A 97 -10.79 6.65 -8.48
C TYR A 97 -10.85 8.10 -8.93
N LEU A 98 -9.72 8.80 -8.93
CA LEU A 98 -9.62 10.18 -9.41
C LEU A 98 -9.90 10.32 -10.91
N LEU A 99 -9.38 9.38 -11.71
CA LEU A 99 -9.63 9.34 -13.15
C LEU A 99 -11.08 9.00 -13.48
N GLU A 100 -11.69 8.08 -12.72
CA GLU A 100 -13.12 7.75 -12.85
C GLU A 100 -14.01 8.92 -12.41
N ARG A 101 -13.66 9.60 -11.31
CA ARG A 101 -14.45 10.67 -10.69
C ARG A 101 -13.59 11.85 -10.29
N ARG A 102 -13.62 12.92 -11.09
CA ARG A 102 -12.92 14.19 -10.83
C ARG A 102 -13.60 15.05 -9.76
N SER A 103 -13.82 14.49 -8.58
CA SER A 103 -14.46 15.16 -7.45
C SER A 103 -13.44 15.59 -6.40
N MET A 104 -13.79 16.58 -5.56
CA MET A 104 -12.94 17.04 -4.44
C MET A 104 -12.52 15.89 -3.51
N ILE A 105 -13.42 14.93 -3.26
CA ILE A 105 -13.13 13.75 -2.42
C ILE A 105 -12.06 12.87 -3.06
N ALA A 106 -12.10 12.70 -4.39
CA ALA A 106 -11.12 11.90 -5.09
C ALA A 106 -9.73 12.55 -5.10
N TYR A 107 -9.67 13.89 -5.27
CA TYR A 107 -8.41 14.63 -5.14
C TYR A 107 -7.84 14.53 -3.73
N ALA A 108 -8.68 14.67 -2.69
CA ALA A 108 -8.25 14.52 -1.30
C ALA A 108 -7.75 13.09 -1.02
N ALA A 109 -8.47 12.07 -1.49
CA ALA A 109 -8.06 10.66 -1.34
C ALA A 109 -6.73 10.37 -2.05
N PHE A 110 -6.53 10.91 -3.26
CA PHE A 110 -5.27 10.80 -3.99
C PHE A 110 -4.11 11.46 -3.23
N GLY A 111 -4.29 12.71 -2.77
CA GLY A 111 -3.28 13.42 -1.98
C GLY A 111 -2.90 12.70 -0.68
N LEU A 112 -3.88 12.15 0.04
CA LEU A 112 -3.64 11.34 1.24
C LEU A 112 -2.88 10.05 0.92
N ALA A 113 -3.24 9.36 -0.17
CA ALA A 113 -2.54 8.16 -0.60
C ALA A 113 -1.10 8.46 -1.05
N THR A 114 -0.87 9.59 -1.71
CA THR A 114 0.45 10.09 -2.08
C THR A 114 1.31 10.36 -0.84
N ALA A 115 0.77 11.08 0.15
CA ALA A 115 1.46 11.31 1.41
C ALA A 115 1.78 9.98 2.10
N ALA A 116 0.82 9.06 2.18
CA ALA A 116 1.04 7.75 2.79
C ALA A 116 2.14 6.94 2.07
N ALA A 117 2.19 6.94 0.74
CA ALA A 117 3.25 6.27 -0.01
C ALA A 117 4.64 6.87 0.30
N ILE A 118 4.78 8.19 0.25
CA ILE A 118 6.06 8.87 0.55
C ILE A 118 6.49 8.62 2.01
N LEU A 119 5.54 8.63 2.96
CA LEU A 119 5.81 8.30 4.36
C LEU A 119 5.98 6.78 4.62
N ALA A 120 5.74 5.91 3.64
CA ALA A 120 6.10 4.49 3.69
C ALA A 120 7.56 4.30 3.23
N LYS A 121 7.94 4.94 2.12
CA LYS A 121 9.31 5.00 1.63
C LYS A 121 9.55 6.26 0.81
N TYR A 122 10.60 7.03 1.13
CA TYR A 122 10.88 8.28 0.41
C TYR A 122 11.10 8.08 -1.10
N ASN A 123 11.59 6.91 -1.53
CA ASN A 123 11.76 6.58 -2.94
C ASN A 123 10.42 6.49 -3.70
N ASP A 124 9.28 6.41 -3.02
CA ASP A 124 7.97 6.37 -3.66
C ASP A 124 7.63 7.71 -4.35
N VAL A 125 8.41 8.77 -4.09
CA VAL A 125 8.36 10.01 -4.86
C VAL A 125 8.52 9.78 -6.37
N PHE A 126 9.33 8.81 -6.81
CA PHE A 126 9.48 8.49 -8.23
C PHE A 126 8.18 7.97 -8.84
N LEU A 127 7.45 7.15 -8.09
CA LEU A 127 6.15 6.64 -8.51
C LEU A 127 5.11 7.75 -8.58
N VAL A 128 5.11 8.68 -7.62
CA VAL A 128 4.24 9.86 -7.63
C VAL A 128 4.52 10.73 -8.85
N VAL A 129 5.79 11.02 -9.15
CA VAL A 129 6.19 11.80 -10.33
C VAL A 129 5.75 11.10 -11.62
N ALA A 130 5.98 9.80 -11.74
CA ALA A 130 5.54 9.02 -12.90
C ALA A 130 4.02 9.06 -13.09
N LEU A 131 3.25 9.00 -12.01
CA LEU A 131 1.79 9.07 -12.04
C LEU A 131 1.25 10.44 -12.41
N VAL A 132 1.90 11.52 -12.00
CA VAL A 132 1.49 12.90 -12.33
C VAL A 132 1.89 13.28 -13.76
N ALA A 133 2.96 12.68 -14.29
CA ALA A 133 3.44 12.92 -15.65
C ALA A 133 2.71 12.10 -16.73
N ALA A 134 1.97 11.05 -16.35
CA ALA A 134 1.20 10.17 -17.24
C ALA A 134 -0.19 10.76 -17.57
#